data_AF-L0R543-F1
#
_entry.id   AF-L0R543-F1
#
_cell.length_a   1.000
_cell.length_b   1.000
_cell.length_c   1.000
_cell.angle_alpha   90.00
_cell.angle_beta   90.00
_cell.angle_gamma   90.00
#
_symmetry.space_group_name_H-M   'P 1'
#
loop_
_entity.id
_entity.type
_entity.pdbx_description
1 polymer ?
#
loop_
_entity_poly.entity_id
_entity_poly.type
_entity_poly.pdbx_seq_one_letter_code
_entity_poly.pdbx_strand_id
1 'polypeptide(L)'
;MKIRKAHVIGGVVVFSTGLFLAYLNSAMVVEFIKGIIQPITILLGLTALMSALLGKKKYRTINSIVAGLLLVIGAYGIYDEYYAVLDFFYGFLPLFLVSSGVISVTYGITRLKER
;
A
#
# COMPACT_ATOMS: atom_id res chain seq x y z
N MET A 1 17.34 18.13 25.25
CA MET A 1 16.56 18.98 24.32
C MET A 1 16.99 18.83 22.85
N LYS A 2 18.30 18.76 22.52
CA LYS A 2 18.83 18.65 21.14
C LYS A 2 18.28 17.47 20.32
N ILE A 3 18.25 16.26 20.89
CA ILE A 3 17.79 15.04 20.18
C ILE A 3 16.32 15.15 19.73
N ARG A 4 15.47 15.87 20.48
CA ARG A 4 14.03 15.95 20.21
C ARG A 4 13.71 16.89 19.05
N LYS A 5 14.37 18.06 18.99
CA LYS A 5 14.27 18.97 17.84
C LYS A 5 14.78 18.32 16.56
N ALA A 6 15.81 17.47 16.66
CA ALA A 6 16.32 16.71 15.52
C ALA A 6 15.30 15.70 14.95
N HIS A 7 14.46 15.07 15.77
CA HIS A 7 13.40 14.17 15.29
C HIS A 7 12.30 14.93 14.55
N VAL A 8 11.87 16.09 15.09
CA VAL A 8 10.86 16.92 14.42
C VAL A 8 11.40 17.47 13.10
N ILE A 9 12.59 18.07 13.10
CA ILE A 9 13.19 18.66 11.90
C ILE A 9 13.52 17.57 10.88
N GLY A 10 14.19 16.49 11.31
CA GLY A 10 14.52 15.36 10.45
C GLY A 10 13.27 14.68 9.88
N GLY A 11 12.23 14.52 10.70
CA GLY A 11 10.94 13.99 10.28
C GLY A 11 10.25 14.86 9.22
N VAL A 12 10.24 16.19 9.39
CA VAL A 12 9.69 17.12 8.40
C VAL A 12 10.46 17.05 7.08
N VAL A 13 11.80 16.98 7.13
CA VAL A 13 12.63 16.86 5.93
C VAL A 13 12.35 15.55 5.20
N VAL A 14 12.37 14.42 5.92
CA VAL A 14 12.11 13.09 5.35
C VAL A 14 10.70 12.99 4.77
N PHE A 15 9.70 13.52 5.49
CA PHE A 15 8.32 13.61 5.01
C PHE A 15 8.19 14.43 3.72
N SER A 16 8.81 15.61 3.70
CA SER A 16 8.75 16.52 2.54
C SER A 16 9.44 15.92 1.32
N THR A 17 10.59 15.27 1.52
CA THR A 17 11.30 14.52 0.47
C THR A 17 10.44 13.37 -0.06
N GLY A 18 9.78 12.63 0.83
CA GLY A 18 8.85 11.56 0.46
C GLY A 18 7.68 12.07 -0.38
N LEU A 19 7.04 13.17 0.03
CA LEU A 19 5.95 13.81 -0.73
C LEU A 19 6.42 14.29 -2.11
N PHE A 20 7.59 14.92 -2.17
CA PHE A 20 8.16 15.40 -3.43
C PHE A 20 8.45 14.25 -4.40
N LEU A 21 9.07 13.17 -3.91
CA LEU A 21 9.34 11.98 -4.72
C LEU A 21 8.04 11.26 -5.14
N ALA A 22 7.02 11.23 -4.27
CA ALA A 22 5.72 10.65 -4.59
C ALA A 22 4.99 11.45 -5.67
N TYR A 23 5.13 12.78 -5.66
CA TYR A 23 4.59 13.64 -6.72
C TYR A 23 5.31 13.40 -8.05
N LEU A 24 6.64 13.41 -8.05
CA LEU A 24 7.44 13.20 -9.27
C LEU A 24 7.24 11.81 -9.88
N ASN A 25 7.13 10.78 -9.05
CA ASN A 25 7.00 9.39 -9.49
C ASN A 25 5.58 8.85 -9.27
N SER A 26 4.57 9.72 -9.36
CA SER A 26 3.18 9.37 -9.06
C SER A 26 2.67 8.15 -9.84
N ALA A 27 3.08 7.98 -11.10
CA ALA A 27 2.77 6.79 -11.90
C ALA A 27 3.32 5.50 -11.26
N MET A 28 4.60 5.49 -10.90
CA MET A 28 5.27 4.34 -10.26
C MET A 28 4.69 4.03 -8.87
N VAL A 29 4.30 5.05 -8.11
CA VAL A 29 3.61 4.86 -6.81
C VAL A 29 2.26 4.17 -7.02
N VAL A 30 1.50 4.58 -8.04
CA VAL A 30 0.23 3.95 -8.38
C VAL A 30 0.42 2.52 -8.86
N GLU A 31 1.45 2.26 -9.68
CA GLU A 31 1.80 0.91 -10.14
C GLU A 31 2.19 0.00 -8.98
N PHE A 32 3.01 0.47 -8.05
CA PHE A 32 3.34 -0.27 -6.83
C PHE A 32 2.10 -0.59 -5.98
N ILE A 33 1.19 0.39 -5.79
CA ILE A 33 -0.06 0.16 -5.06
C ILE A 33 -0.94 -0.87 -5.77
N LYS A 34 -1.06 -0.79 -7.11
CA LYS A 34 -1.76 -1.80 -7.91
C LYS A 34 -1.12 -3.17 -7.74
N GLY A 35 0.21 -3.25 -7.75
CA GLY A 35 0.97 -4.48 -7.52
C GLY A 35 0.69 -5.13 -6.17
N ILE A 36 0.41 -4.36 -5.11
CA ILE A 36 -0.03 -4.90 -3.81
C ILE A 36 -1.51 -5.31 -3.83
N ILE A 37 -2.38 -4.49 -4.43
CA ILE A 37 -3.82 -4.72 -4.44
C ILE A 37 -4.18 -5.98 -5.24
N GLN A 38 -3.45 -6.28 -6.31
CA GLN A 38 -3.73 -7.40 -7.20
C GLN A 38 -3.65 -8.78 -6.51
N PRO A 39 -2.56 -9.16 -5.80
CA PRO A 39 -2.51 -10.37 -5.00
C PRO A 39 -3.65 -10.47 -3.98
N ILE A 40 -3.96 -9.37 -3.29
CA ILE A 40 -5.07 -9.33 -2.32
C ILE A 40 -6.40 -9.62 -3.02
N THR A 41 -6.62 -9.00 -4.17
CA THR A 41 -7.84 -9.17 -4.98
C THR A 41 -7.98 -10.62 -5.47
N ILE A 42 -6.88 -11.24 -5.92
CA ILE A 42 -6.85 -12.66 -6.32
C ILE A 42 -7.21 -13.55 -5.13
N LEU A 43 -6.60 -13.33 -3.96
CA LEU A 43 -6.90 -14.11 -2.75
C LEU A 43 -8.37 -13.97 -2.33
N LEU A 44 -8.94 -12.77 -2.39
CA LEU A 44 -10.36 -12.55 -2.13
C LEU A 44 -11.26 -13.24 -3.19
N GLY A 45 -10.85 -13.25 -4.45
CA GLY A 45 -11.53 -13.99 -5.50
C GLY A 45 -11.51 -15.50 -5.29
N LEU A 46 -10.36 -16.06 -4.90
CA LEU A 46 -10.21 -17.49 -4.58
C LEU A 46 -11.02 -17.90 -3.36
N THR A 47 -11.03 -17.08 -2.30
CA THR A 47 -11.86 -17.35 -1.10
C THR A 47 -13.35 -17.28 -1.43
N ALA A 48 -13.79 -16.33 -2.25
CA ALA A 48 -15.16 -16.28 -2.75
C ALA A 48 -15.50 -17.52 -3.59
N LEU A 49 -14.58 -17.98 -4.46
CA LEU A 49 -14.77 -19.18 -5.27
C LEU A 49 -14.93 -20.43 -4.38
N MET A 50 -14.05 -20.59 -3.39
CA MET A 50 -14.13 -21.68 -2.42
C MET A 50 -15.44 -21.65 -1.64
N SER A 51 -15.90 -20.46 -1.24
CA SER A 51 -17.19 -20.28 -0.58
C SER A 51 -18.38 -20.63 -1.50
N ALA A 52 -18.26 -20.42 -2.81
CA ALA A 52 -19.28 -20.85 -3.79
C ALA A 52 -19.31 -22.37 -3.98
N LEU A 53 -18.15 -23.03 -3.95
CA LEU A 53 -18.02 -24.47 -4.18
C LEU A 53 -18.40 -25.30 -2.94
N LEU A 54 -17.99 -24.85 -1.75
CA LEU A 54 -18.16 -25.60 -0.49
C LEU A 54 -19.28 -25.07 0.41
N GLY A 55 -19.80 -23.87 0.12
CA GLY A 55 -20.78 -23.18 0.98
C GLY A 55 -22.25 -23.53 0.73
N LYS A 56 -23.13 -22.81 1.42
CA LYS A 56 -24.58 -22.99 1.33
C LYS A 56 -25.09 -22.59 -0.07
N LYS A 57 -25.97 -23.41 -0.66
CA LYS A 57 -26.59 -23.16 -1.98
C LYS A 57 -27.21 -21.76 -2.13
N LYS A 58 -27.75 -21.19 -1.04
CA LYS A 58 -28.39 -19.86 -1.02
C LYS A 58 -27.47 -18.72 -1.49
N TYR A 59 -26.16 -18.80 -1.23
CA TYR A 59 -25.20 -17.73 -1.57
C TYR A 59 -24.26 -18.09 -2.71
N ARG A 60 -24.43 -19.28 -3.30
CA ARG A 60 -23.54 -19.81 -4.34
C ARG A 60 -23.42 -18.88 -5.53
N THR A 61 -24.55 -18.38 -6.05
CA THR A 61 -24.57 -17.48 -7.20
C THR A 61 -23.82 -16.17 -6.92
N ILE A 62 -24.05 -15.56 -5.76
CA ILE A 62 -23.39 -14.30 -5.37
C ILE A 62 -21.89 -14.53 -5.25
N ASN A 63 -21.48 -15.59 -4.54
CA ASN A 63 -20.07 -15.92 -4.35
C ASN A 63 -19.37 -16.24 -5.68
N SER A 64 -20.05 -16.91 -6.63
CA SER A 64 -19.52 -17.16 -7.97
C SER A 64 -19.34 -15.88 -8.79
N ILE A 65 -20.28 -14.94 -8.72
CA ILE A 65 -20.17 -13.64 -9.41
C ILE A 65 -19.00 -12.83 -8.82
N VAL A 66 -18.93 -12.74 -7.49
CA VAL A 66 -17.85 -12.03 -6.79
C VAL A 66 -16.49 -12.66 -7.11
N ALA A 67 -16.41 -13.99 -7.07
CA ALA A 67 -15.20 -14.72 -7.48
C ALA A 67 -14.79 -14.38 -8.92
N GLY A 68 -15.73 -14.45 -9.87
CA GLY A 68 -15.46 -14.12 -11.27
C GLY A 68 -14.93 -12.71 -11.44
N LEU A 69 -15.58 -11.71 -10.84
CA LEU A 69 -15.15 -10.31 -10.93
C LEU A 69 -13.75 -10.10 -10.34
N LEU A 70 -13.52 -10.59 -9.12
CA LEU A 70 -12.24 -10.39 -8.43
C LEU A 70 -11.09 -11.14 -9.11
N LEU A 71 -11.32 -12.35 -9.60
CA LEU A 71 -10.30 -13.12 -10.30
C LEU A 71 -9.97 -12.52 -11.67
N VAL A 72 -10.97 -12.01 -12.43
CA VAL A 72 -10.72 -11.33 -13.71
C VAL A 72 -9.96 -10.01 -13.50
N ILE A 73 -10.38 -9.19 -12.54
CA ILE A 73 -9.70 -7.93 -12.20
C ILE A 73 -8.27 -8.20 -11.70
N GLY A 74 -8.09 -9.22 -10.85
CA GLY A 74 -6.79 -9.62 -10.35
C GLY A 74 -5.87 -10.17 -11.43
N ALA A 75 -6.40 -10.99 -12.35
CA ALA A 75 -5.63 -11.59 -13.44
C ALA A 75 -5.16 -10.57 -14.48
N TYR A 76 -5.91 -9.49 -14.72
CA TYR A 76 -5.48 -8.39 -15.59
C TYR A 76 -4.14 -7.79 -15.17
N GLY A 77 -3.83 -7.86 -13.87
CA GLY A 77 -2.60 -7.34 -13.28
C GLY A 77 -1.32 -8.16 -13.50
N ILE A 78 -1.45 -9.44 -13.80
CA ILE A 78 -0.32 -10.39 -13.82
C ILE A 78 0.67 -10.08 -14.96
N TYR A 79 0.25 -9.31 -15.98
CA TYR A 79 1.06 -9.04 -17.16
C TYR A 79 2.11 -7.93 -17.00
N ASP A 80 2.17 -7.23 -15.85
CA ASP A 80 2.95 -5.99 -15.69
C ASP A 80 4.26 -6.12 -14.87
N GLU A 81 4.69 -7.35 -14.50
CA GLU A 81 5.74 -7.55 -13.47
C GLU A 81 7.21 -7.40 -13.95
N TYR A 82 7.52 -6.65 -15.02
CA TYR A 82 8.90 -6.54 -15.53
C TYR A 82 9.81 -5.54 -14.79
N TYR A 83 9.30 -4.76 -13.82
CA TYR A 83 10.03 -3.63 -13.22
C TYR A 83 10.05 -3.58 -11.68
N ALA A 84 10.06 -4.72 -10.99
CA ALA A 84 10.02 -4.80 -9.52
C ALA A 84 11.03 -3.89 -8.78
N VAL A 85 12.23 -3.68 -9.34
CA VAL A 85 13.25 -2.78 -8.75
C VAL A 85 12.82 -1.31 -8.86
N LEU A 86 12.26 -0.90 -9.99
CA LEU A 86 11.76 0.47 -10.17
C LEU A 86 10.53 0.71 -9.30
N ASP A 87 9.63 -0.27 -9.18
CA ASP A 87 8.45 -0.17 -8.30
C ASP A 87 8.86 -0.02 -6.84
N PHE A 88 9.94 -0.67 -6.42
CA PHE A 88 10.45 -0.52 -5.06
C PHE A 88 11.04 0.89 -4.82
N PHE A 89 11.95 1.35 -5.68
CA PHE A 89 12.63 2.63 -5.46
C PHE A 89 11.77 3.86 -5.77
N TYR A 90 10.87 3.76 -6.74
CA TYR A 90 10.06 4.89 -7.20
C TYR A 90 8.59 4.78 -6.77
N GLY A 91 8.13 3.61 -6.34
CA GLY A 91 6.79 3.41 -5.79
C GLY A 91 6.76 3.26 -4.27
N PHE A 92 7.47 2.29 -3.71
CA PHE A 92 7.46 2.03 -2.26
C PHE A 92 8.24 3.07 -1.45
N LEU A 93 9.46 3.41 -1.88
CA LEU A 93 10.34 4.30 -1.11
C LEU A 93 9.70 5.67 -0.81
N PRO A 94 9.01 6.36 -1.75
CA PRO A 94 8.30 7.59 -1.42
C PRO A 94 7.26 7.42 -0.30
N LEU A 95 6.46 6.35 -0.35
CA LEU A 95 5.47 6.03 0.69
C LEU A 95 6.15 5.74 2.04
N PHE A 96 7.29 5.05 2.01
CA PHE A 96 8.08 4.76 3.21
C PHE A 96 8.66 6.04 3.83
N LEU A 97 9.19 6.96 3.02
CA LEU A 97 9.69 8.26 3.49
C LEU A 97 8.57 9.11 4.09
N VAL A 98 7.39 9.15 3.46
CA VAL A 98 6.22 9.85 4.00
C VAL A 98 5.84 9.28 5.36
N SER A 99 5.64 7.97 5.46
CA SER A 99 5.20 7.31 6.70
C SER A 99 6.23 7.42 7.83
N SER A 100 7.51 7.18 7.54
CA SER A 100 8.60 7.33 8.53
C SER A 100 8.79 8.79 8.98
N GLY A 101 8.62 9.76 8.08
CA GLY A 101 8.61 11.18 8.40
C GLY A 101 7.49 11.54 9.39
N VAL A 102 6.25 11.09 9.13
CA VAL A 102 5.10 11.27 10.04
C VAL A 102 5.37 10.65 11.41
N ILE A 103 5.89 9.42 11.46
CA ILE A 103 6.22 8.73 12.72
C ILE A 103 7.28 9.52 13.50
N SER A 104 8.32 9.99 12.82
CA SER A 104 9.40 10.76 13.45
C SER A 104 8.92 12.10 14.03
N VAL A 105 8.08 12.83 13.29
CA VAL A 105 7.45 14.07 13.78
C VAL A 105 6.54 13.79 14.97
N THR A 106 5.66 12.79 14.85
CA THR A 106 4.72 12.41 15.91
C THR A 106 5.47 12.03 17.19
N TYR A 107 6.48 11.16 17.07
CA TYR A 107 7.31 10.76 18.20
C TYR A 107 8.05 11.95 18.83
N GLY A 108 8.57 12.87 17.99
CA GLY A 108 9.20 14.10 18.43
C GLY A 108 8.24 14.99 19.24
N ILE A 109 6.99 15.15 18.79
CA ILE A 109 5.95 15.96 19.45
C ILE A 109 5.46 15.32 20.75
N THR A 110 5.14 14.03 20.76
CA THR A 110 4.65 13.34 21.97
C THR A 110 5.67 13.44 23.11
N ARG A 111 6.96 13.25 22.81
CA ARG A 111 8.07 13.43 23.77
C ARG A 111 8.29 14.87 24.25
N LEU A 112 7.67 15.87 23.60
CA LEU A 112 7.66 17.25 24.07
C LEU A 112 6.50 17.52 25.02
N LYS A 113 5.37 16.82 24.86
CA LYS A 113 4.14 17.00 25.65
C LYS A 113 4.16 16.32 27.02
N GLU A 114 4.97 15.28 27.21
CA GLU A 114 5.14 14.56 28.50
C GLU A 114 5.97 15.34 29.55
N ARG A 115 6.01 16.68 29.46
CA ARG A 115 6.64 17.60 30.41
C ARG A 115 5.68 18.72 30.74
#